data_AF-D2TW62-F1
#
_entry.id   AF-D2TW62-F1
#
_cell.length_a   1.000
_cell.length_b   1.000
_cell.length_c   1.000
_cell.angle_alpha   90.00
_cell.angle_beta   90.00
_cell.angle_gamma   90.00
#
_symmetry.space_group_name_H-M   'P 1'
#
loop_
_entity.id
_entity.type
_entity.pdbx_description
1 polymer ?
#
loop_
_entity_poly.entity_id
_entity_poly.type
_entity_poly.pdbx_seq_one_letter_code
_entity_poly.pdbx_strand_id
1 'polypeptide(L)'
;MKRPLRLKHIPAKFTRRGEDLVTYWLVKYGYDCELYDFPAGQVFHLIEADINQEIYGLLEYLAALTSVLLNEASTLFRRKYYLNGSHAGYILYISNPSQSPQDIDNIREAFKSSKGPGNFRNLFLYSPDGKKDGIQTIPLSEAAAKDEFLNIKNVSRDDMLAAHRVPPQIMGIIPGNVGGFGDVEKAAKVFVRNELIPLQSKLKQLNSWLGDEVIRFAEYSLNDKN
;
A
#
# COMPACT_ATOMS: atom_id res chain seq x y z
N MET A 1 27.52 -23.34 25.04
CA MET A 1 27.47 -22.06 24.29
C MET A 1 27.82 -20.92 25.24
N LYS A 2 28.64 -19.95 24.81
CA LYS A 2 28.87 -18.72 25.59
C LYS A 2 27.57 -17.91 25.58
N ARG A 3 27.05 -17.51 26.75
CA ARG A 3 25.84 -16.68 26.85
C ARG A 3 26.10 -15.30 26.21
N PRO A 4 25.25 -14.83 25.29
CA PRO A 4 25.43 -13.52 24.68
C PRO A 4 25.14 -12.41 25.70
N LEU A 5 25.98 -11.38 25.73
CA LEU A 5 25.77 -10.19 26.57
C LEU A 5 24.70 -9.24 26.01
N ARG A 6 24.45 -9.29 24.69
CA ARG A 6 23.52 -8.40 23.99
C ARG A 6 22.99 -9.04 22.71
N LEU A 7 21.70 -8.80 22.44
CA LEU A 7 21.06 -9.09 21.16
C LEU A 7 20.95 -7.81 20.33
N LYS A 8 21.16 -7.92 19.01
CA LYS A 8 21.02 -6.81 18.06
C LYS A 8 20.10 -7.24 16.93
N HIS A 9 19.15 -6.37 16.58
CA HIS A 9 18.31 -6.57 15.41
C HIS A 9 19.14 -6.37 14.13
N ILE A 10 18.98 -7.29 13.19
CA ILE A 10 19.65 -7.25 11.88
C ILE A 10 18.59 -6.87 10.82
N PRO A 11 18.83 -5.89 9.94
CA PRO A 11 17.88 -5.51 8.90
C PRO A 11 17.60 -6.65 7.89
N ALA A 12 16.44 -7.30 8.01
CA ALA A 12 16.06 -8.46 7.19
C ALA A 12 16.17 -8.22 5.66
N LYS A 13 15.85 -7.01 5.18
CA LYS A 13 15.96 -6.63 3.76
C LYS A 13 17.37 -6.87 3.18
N PHE A 14 18.40 -6.65 3.98
CA PHE A 14 19.81 -6.71 3.58
C PHE A 14 20.49 -8.01 3.99
N THR A 15 19.82 -8.85 4.78
CA THR A 15 20.37 -10.14 5.20
C THR A 15 20.05 -11.21 4.16
N ARG A 16 21.02 -12.09 3.89
CA ARG A 16 20.85 -13.28 3.07
C ARG A 16 21.23 -14.51 3.87
N ARG A 17 20.45 -15.57 3.71
CA ARG A 17 20.75 -16.91 4.24
C ARG A 17 21.52 -17.70 3.18
N GLY A 18 22.58 -18.38 3.59
CA GLY A 18 23.37 -19.25 2.72
C GLY A 18 22.61 -20.52 2.31
N GLU A 19 23.11 -21.19 1.28
CA GLU A 19 22.53 -22.43 0.76
C GLU A 19 22.59 -23.59 1.76
N ASP A 20 23.55 -23.54 2.70
CA ASP A 20 23.67 -24.48 3.81
C ASP A 20 22.61 -24.30 4.91
N LEU A 21 21.74 -23.29 4.79
CA LEU A 21 20.69 -22.92 5.73
C LEU A 21 21.19 -22.53 7.14
N VAL A 22 22.50 -22.42 7.35
CA VAL A 22 23.15 -22.14 8.64
C VAL A 22 23.82 -20.76 8.63
N THR A 23 24.41 -20.39 7.51
CA THR A 23 25.17 -19.14 7.38
C THR A 23 24.28 -17.96 7.03
N TYR A 24 24.66 -16.77 7.51
CA TYR A 24 23.98 -15.52 7.23
C TYR A 24 24.99 -14.46 6.83
N TRP A 25 24.57 -13.59 5.92
CA TRP A 25 25.42 -12.57 5.31
C TRP A 25 24.66 -11.24 5.32
N LEU A 26 25.30 -10.14 5.70
CA LEU A 26 24.75 -8.80 5.51
C LEU A 26 25.30 -8.19 4.21
N VAL A 27 24.40 -7.94 3.27
CA VAL A 27 24.72 -7.36 1.95
C VAL A 27 24.36 -5.88 1.97
N LYS A 28 25.37 -5.01 1.95
CA LYS A 28 25.17 -3.57 1.72
C LYS A 28 24.94 -3.33 0.22
N TYR A 29 24.46 -2.14 -0.18
CA TYR A 29 24.34 -1.73 -1.58
C TYR A 29 25.48 -0.77 -1.93
N GLY A 30 26.17 -0.97 -3.06
CA GLY A 30 27.28 -0.13 -3.53
C GLY A 30 28.31 -0.90 -4.39
N TYR A 31 29.23 -0.18 -5.04
CA TYR A 31 30.30 -0.81 -5.84
C TYR A 31 31.37 -1.50 -4.95
N ASP A 32 31.59 -1.00 -3.73
CA ASP A 32 32.54 -1.57 -2.75
C ASP A 32 31.80 -2.35 -1.64
N CYS A 33 30.96 -3.30 -2.02
CA CYS A 33 30.21 -4.09 -1.04
C CYS A 33 31.10 -5.10 -0.32
N GLU A 34 31.55 -4.73 0.88
CA GLU A 34 32.02 -5.71 1.85
C GLU A 34 30.84 -6.51 2.40
N LEU A 35 30.83 -7.79 2.08
CA LEU A 35 29.94 -8.76 2.71
C LEU A 35 30.38 -8.96 4.16
N TYR A 36 29.46 -8.82 5.09
CA TYR A 36 29.72 -9.17 6.48
C TYR A 36 29.15 -10.56 6.77
N ASP A 37 30.03 -11.52 7.02
CA ASP A 37 29.68 -12.88 7.41
C ASP A 37 29.33 -12.91 8.90
N PHE A 38 28.16 -13.45 9.23
CA PHE A 38 27.82 -13.73 10.61
C PHE A 38 28.42 -15.10 10.99
N PRO A 39 29.08 -15.21 12.16
CA PRO A 39 29.53 -16.50 12.64
C PRO A 39 28.36 -17.47 12.79
N ALA A 40 28.57 -18.73 12.38
CA ALA A 40 27.54 -19.77 12.43
C ALA A 40 26.93 -19.90 13.83
N GLY A 41 25.60 -20.03 13.88
CA GLY A 41 24.86 -20.15 15.14
C GLY A 41 24.74 -18.87 15.97
N GLN A 42 25.15 -17.70 15.46
CA GLN A 42 24.93 -16.41 16.15
C GLN A 42 23.69 -15.64 15.69
N VAL A 43 23.05 -16.09 14.59
CA VAL A 43 21.84 -15.46 14.06
C VAL A 43 20.63 -16.33 14.38
N PHE A 44 19.71 -15.77 15.14
CA PHE A 44 18.36 -16.31 15.28
C PHE A 44 17.47 -15.72 14.20
N HIS A 45 16.89 -16.58 13.36
CA HIS A 45 15.96 -16.19 12.33
C HIS A 45 14.57 -16.68 12.74
N LEU A 46 13.71 -15.74 13.14
CA LEU A 46 12.30 -16.02 13.36
C LEU A 46 11.60 -16.05 12.00
N ILE A 47 11.20 -17.24 11.57
CA ILE A 47 10.66 -17.48 10.23
C ILE A 47 9.14 -17.67 10.32
N GLU A 48 8.41 -16.94 9.49
CA GLU A 48 6.99 -17.21 9.23
C GLU A 48 6.82 -18.40 8.28
N ALA A 49 5.66 -19.05 8.29
CA ALA A 49 5.42 -20.19 7.41
C ALA A 49 5.38 -19.77 5.92
N ASP A 50 6.03 -20.53 5.06
CA ASP A 50 5.93 -20.44 3.60
C ASP A 50 5.75 -21.87 3.05
N ILE A 51 4.81 -22.05 2.13
CA ILE A 51 4.47 -23.37 1.56
C ILE A 51 5.47 -23.74 0.45
N ASN A 52 6.12 -22.76 -0.18
CA ASN A 52 6.95 -22.98 -1.36
C ASN A 52 8.44 -23.16 -1.05
N GLN A 53 8.88 -22.73 0.14
CA GLN A 53 10.29 -22.73 0.51
C GLN A 53 10.49 -22.73 2.04
N GLU A 54 11.71 -23.06 2.47
CA GLU A 54 12.09 -23.10 3.90
C GLU A 54 13.17 -22.05 4.26
N ILE A 55 13.48 -21.13 3.35
CA ILE A 55 14.61 -20.20 3.49
C ILE A 55 14.16 -18.93 4.24
N TYR A 56 13.03 -18.34 3.84
CA TYR A 56 12.42 -17.13 4.41
C TYR A 56 10.94 -17.33 4.68
N GLY A 57 10.39 -16.46 5.54
CA GLY A 57 8.95 -16.42 5.79
C GLY A 57 8.18 -15.64 4.72
N LEU A 58 6.95 -16.06 4.48
CA LEU A 58 6.02 -15.36 3.59
C LEU A 58 5.27 -14.27 4.36
N LEU A 59 5.29 -13.05 3.84
CA LEU A 59 4.62 -11.91 4.47
C LEU A 59 3.11 -11.97 4.21
N GLU A 60 2.30 -11.94 5.27
CA GLU A 60 0.83 -12.05 5.18
C GLU A 60 0.19 -10.94 4.32
N TYR A 61 0.74 -9.72 4.36
CA TYR A 61 0.22 -8.60 3.58
C TYR A 61 0.41 -8.75 2.06
N LEU A 62 1.21 -9.72 1.61
CA LEU A 62 1.47 -9.93 0.18
C LEU A 62 0.17 -10.23 -0.59
N ALA A 63 -0.78 -10.92 0.05
CA ALA A 63 -2.09 -11.23 -0.53
C ALA A 63 -2.93 -9.97 -0.82
N ALA A 64 -2.71 -8.86 -0.09
CA ALA A 64 -3.43 -7.60 -0.28
C ALA A 64 -2.63 -6.56 -1.09
N LEU A 65 -1.46 -6.91 -1.64
CA LEU A 65 -0.59 -5.95 -2.33
C LEU A 65 -1.29 -5.25 -3.50
N THR A 66 -2.08 -5.99 -4.28
CA THR A 66 -2.86 -5.44 -5.39
C THR A 66 -3.90 -4.44 -4.89
N SER A 67 -4.59 -4.75 -3.78
CA SER A 67 -5.56 -3.85 -3.15
C SER A 67 -4.89 -2.58 -2.59
N VAL A 68 -3.71 -2.71 -1.96
CA VAL A 68 -2.92 -1.56 -1.48
C VAL A 68 -2.52 -0.64 -2.64
N LEU A 69 -1.98 -1.19 -3.73
CA LEU A 69 -1.56 -0.42 -4.90
C LEU A 69 -2.76 0.26 -5.58
N LEU A 70 -3.90 -0.42 -5.65
CA LEU A 70 -5.14 0.17 -6.19
C LEU A 70 -5.65 1.31 -5.29
N ASN A 71 -5.58 1.15 -3.98
CA ASN A 71 -5.94 2.18 -3.00
C ASN A 71 -5.07 3.43 -3.13
N GLU A 72 -3.76 3.25 -3.30
CA GLU A 72 -2.79 4.32 -3.54
C GLU A 72 -3.10 5.02 -4.87
N ALA A 73 -3.26 4.26 -5.95
CA ALA A 73 -3.57 4.79 -7.28
C ALA A 73 -4.87 5.62 -7.28
N SER A 74 -5.92 5.15 -6.63
CA SER A 74 -7.20 5.89 -6.46
C SER A 74 -7.00 7.20 -5.69
N THR A 75 -6.18 7.19 -4.64
CA THR A 75 -5.86 8.39 -3.86
C THR A 75 -5.08 9.42 -4.68
N LEU A 76 -4.04 8.97 -5.39
CA LEU A 76 -3.24 9.82 -6.27
C LEU A 76 -4.08 10.39 -7.41
N PHE A 77 -4.97 9.60 -7.99
CA PHE A 77 -5.91 10.04 -9.02
C PHE A 77 -6.80 11.15 -8.48
N ARG A 78 -7.50 10.93 -7.36
CA ARG A 78 -8.40 11.93 -6.76
C ARG A 78 -7.68 13.24 -6.44
N ARG A 79 -6.44 13.17 -5.93
CA ARG A 79 -5.61 14.35 -5.67
C ARG A 79 -5.29 15.11 -6.96
N LYS A 80 -4.83 14.40 -8.00
CA LYS A 80 -4.54 15.02 -9.31
C LYS A 80 -5.80 15.60 -9.95
N TYR A 81 -6.93 14.90 -9.83
CA TYR A 81 -8.22 15.33 -10.37
C TYR A 81 -8.69 16.63 -9.70
N TYR A 82 -8.58 16.71 -8.36
CA TYR A 82 -8.91 17.94 -7.63
C TYR A 82 -7.98 19.11 -8.01
N LEU A 83 -6.67 18.86 -8.09
CA LEU A 83 -5.69 19.87 -8.51
C LEU A 83 -5.92 20.35 -9.96
N ASN A 84 -6.57 19.54 -10.80
CA ASN A 84 -6.92 19.87 -12.17
C ASN A 84 -8.32 20.49 -12.32
N GLY A 85 -8.86 21.10 -11.26
CA GLY A 85 -10.16 21.78 -11.30
C GLY A 85 -11.36 20.83 -11.36
N SER A 86 -11.22 19.60 -10.87
CA SER A 86 -12.25 18.55 -10.96
C SER A 86 -12.63 18.19 -12.39
N HIS A 87 -11.65 18.11 -13.28
CA HIS A 87 -11.83 17.60 -14.64
C HIS A 87 -10.75 16.60 -15.03
N ALA A 88 -11.13 15.53 -15.73
CA ALA A 88 -10.24 14.48 -16.23
C ALA A 88 -9.70 14.79 -17.65
N GLY A 89 -10.09 15.95 -18.19
CA GLY A 89 -9.74 16.42 -19.51
C GLY A 89 -10.94 16.39 -20.47
N TYR A 90 -10.77 17.02 -21.62
CA TYR A 90 -11.82 17.14 -22.63
C TYR A 90 -11.23 17.07 -24.03
N ILE A 91 -12.06 16.70 -25.00
CA ILE A 91 -11.75 16.76 -26.42
C ILE A 91 -12.33 18.07 -26.95
N LEU A 92 -11.47 18.99 -27.38
CA LEU A 92 -11.89 20.17 -28.14
C LEU A 92 -12.06 19.75 -29.59
N TYR A 93 -13.31 19.72 -30.05
CA TYR A 93 -13.72 19.39 -31.41
C TYR A 93 -14.04 20.66 -32.18
N ILE A 94 -13.39 20.88 -33.32
CA ILE A 94 -13.68 22.00 -34.22
C ILE A 94 -14.07 21.43 -35.58
N SER A 95 -15.28 21.78 -36.04
CA SER A 95 -15.84 21.35 -37.33
C SER A 95 -16.07 22.50 -38.31
N ASN A 96 -16.00 23.76 -37.85
CA ASN A 96 -16.28 24.92 -38.68
C ASN A 96 -15.20 25.13 -39.76
N PRO A 97 -15.53 25.03 -41.06
CA PRO A 97 -14.57 25.21 -42.15
C PRO A 97 -14.19 26.68 -42.39
N SER A 98 -14.88 27.65 -41.76
CA SER A 98 -14.64 29.09 -41.95
C SER A 98 -13.51 29.69 -41.13
N GLN A 99 -12.76 28.90 -40.35
CA GLN A 99 -11.61 29.40 -39.58
C GLN A 99 -10.32 29.37 -40.39
N SER A 100 -9.47 30.38 -40.21
CA SER A 100 -8.18 30.39 -40.88
C SER A 100 -7.27 29.27 -40.32
N PRO A 101 -6.41 28.65 -41.13
CA PRO A 101 -5.44 27.67 -40.64
C PRO A 101 -4.57 28.21 -39.49
N GLN A 102 -4.25 29.51 -39.54
CA GLN A 102 -3.46 30.19 -38.51
C GLN A 102 -4.19 30.24 -37.16
N ASP A 103 -5.50 30.49 -37.17
CA ASP A 103 -6.30 30.53 -35.94
C ASP A 103 -6.45 29.14 -35.32
N ILE A 104 -6.57 28.10 -36.14
CA ILE A 104 -6.62 26.71 -35.69
C ILE A 104 -5.30 26.32 -35.00
N ASP A 105 -4.16 26.72 -35.56
CA ASP A 105 -2.85 26.46 -34.97
C ASP A 105 -2.65 27.26 -33.68
N ASN A 106 -3.08 28.53 -33.62
CA ASN A 106 -3.06 29.34 -32.40
C ASN A 106 -3.92 28.71 -31.29
N ILE A 107 -5.12 28.23 -31.62
CA ILE A 107 -5.99 27.52 -30.67
C ILE A 107 -5.31 26.23 -30.20
N ARG A 108 -4.71 25.45 -31.11
CA ARG A 108 -3.99 24.23 -30.77
C ARG A 108 -2.81 24.50 -29.83
N GLU A 109 -2.05 25.56 -30.05
CA GLU A 109 -0.92 25.96 -29.20
C GLU A 109 -1.37 26.44 -27.82
N ALA A 110 -2.38 27.31 -27.77
CA ALA A 110 -3.00 27.75 -26.51
C ALA A 110 -3.56 26.56 -25.71
N PHE A 111 -4.11 25.57 -26.41
CA PHE A 111 -4.62 24.35 -25.80
C PHE A 111 -3.53 23.44 -25.23
N LYS A 112 -2.43 23.31 -25.98
CA LYS A 112 -1.26 22.51 -25.57
C LYS A 112 -0.52 23.13 -24.39
N SER A 113 -0.56 24.46 -24.25
CA SER A 113 0.03 25.21 -23.14
C SER A 113 -0.87 25.29 -21.91
N SER A 114 -2.19 25.14 -22.06
CA SER A 114 -3.18 25.05 -20.96
C SER A 114 -3.14 23.74 -20.14
N LYS A 115 -1.97 23.10 -20.04
CA LYS A 115 -1.82 21.90 -19.21
C LYS A 115 -1.98 22.27 -17.73
N GLY A 116 -3.07 21.81 -17.12
CA GLY A 116 -3.17 21.80 -15.67
C GLY A 116 -2.12 20.86 -15.04
N PRO A 117 -1.80 21.03 -13.74
CA PRO A 117 -0.80 20.23 -13.07
C PRO A 117 -1.27 18.77 -12.88
N GLY A 118 -0.83 17.85 -13.75
CA GLY A 118 -1.09 16.42 -13.57
C GLY A 118 -1.19 15.63 -14.88
N ASN A 119 -1.32 14.30 -14.76
CA ASN A 119 -1.32 13.33 -15.85
C ASN A 119 -2.54 13.36 -16.80
N PHE A 120 -3.44 14.34 -16.68
CA PHE A 120 -4.61 14.48 -17.53
C PHE A 120 -4.26 15.26 -18.79
N ARG A 121 -4.62 14.73 -19.97
CA ARG A 121 -4.31 15.35 -21.26
C ARG A 121 -5.60 15.71 -21.96
N ASN A 122 -5.71 16.96 -22.39
CA ASN A 122 -6.77 17.38 -23.28
C ASN A 122 -6.41 16.96 -24.72
N LEU A 123 -7.42 16.60 -25.53
CA LEU A 123 -7.25 16.23 -26.93
C LEU A 123 -7.80 17.34 -27.82
N PHE A 124 -7.12 17.64 -28.92
CA PHE A 124 -7.61 18.55 -29.94
C PHE A 124 -7.95 17.74 -31.20
N LEU A 125 -9.18 17.88 -31.72
CA LEU A 125 -9.65 17.23 -32.93
C LEU A 125 -10.23 18.26 -33.89
N TYR A 126 -9.61 18.41 -35.06
CA TYR A 126 -10.11 19.24 -36.14
C TYR A 126 -10.64 18.35 -37.25
N SER A 127 -11.92 18.51 -37.60
CA SER A 127 -12.62 17.72 -38.61
C SER A 127 -13.55 18.66 -39.41
N PRO A 128 -13.02 19.36 -40.42
CA PRO A 128 -13.82 20.26 -41.25
C PRO A 128 -14.98 19.49 -41.91
N ASP A 129 -16.13 20.15 -42.06
CA ASP A 129 -17.38 19.58 -42.59
C ASP A 129 -18.01 18.45 -41.75
N GLY A 130 -17.54 18.26 -40.51
CA GLY A 130 -18.18 17.37 -39.55
C GLY A 130 -19.57 17.87 -39.13
N LYS A 131 -20.50 16.94 -38.86
CA LYS A 131 -21.83 17.30 -38.31
C LYS A 131 -21.73 17.58 -36.81
N LYS A 132 -22.53 18.56 -36.34
CA LYS A 132 -22.63 19.22 -35.01
C LYS A 132 -21.87 20.56 -34.92
N ASP A 133 -22.32 21.41 -33.96
CA ASP A 133 -21.92 22.81 -33.74
C ASP A 133 -20.44 23.09 -34.01
N GLY A 134 -20.12 24.25 -34.61
CA GLY A 134 -18.80 24.55 -35.17
C GLY A 134 -17.60 24.42 -34.22
N ILE A 135 -17.80 24.54 -32.90
CA ILE A 135 -16.82 24.28 -31.85
C ILE A 135 -17.55 23.58 -30.70
N GLN A 136 -17.02 22.46 -30.22
CA GLN A 136 -17.58 21.70 -29.10
C GLN A 136 -16.48 21.22 -28.14
N THR A 137 -16.77 21.28 -26.85
CA THR A 137 -16.00 20.56 -25.83
C THR A 137 -16.73 19.27 -25.50
N ILE A 138 -16.12 18.14 -25.84
CA ILE A 138 -16.63 16.81 -25.49
C ILE A 138 -15.91 16.37 -24.21
N PRO A 139 -16.59 16.32 -23.06
CA PRO A 139 -15.97 15.84 -21.83
C PRO A 139 -15.59 14.37 -21.98
N LEU A 140 -14.38 13.99 -21.57
CA LEU A 140 -13.99 12.59 -21.44
C LEU A 140 -14.72 12.02 -20.22
N SER A 141 -15.93 11.47 -20.45
CA SER A 141 -16.79 10.74 -19.52
C SER A 141 -16.36 10.77 -18.05
N GLU A 142 -16.61 11.88 -17.37
CA GLU A 142 -16.25 12.09 -15.95
C GLU A 142 -17.27 11.49 -14.98
N ALA A 143 -18.51 11.29 -15.44
CA ALA A 143 -19.65 10.97 -14.58
C ALA A 143 -19.63 9.54 -14.02
N ALA A 144 -19.15 8.55 -14.78
CA ALA A 144 -19.15 7.15 -14.31
C ALA A 144 -18.00 6.83 -13.34
N ALA A 145 -16.88 7.57 -13.41
CA ALA A 145 -15.71 7.27 -12.59
C ALA A 145 -15.82 7.82 -11.16
N LYS A 146 -16.55 8.93 -10.95
CA LYS A 146 -16.69 9.58 -9.63
C LYS A 146 -17.26 8.63 -8.56
N ASP A 147 -18.29 7.88 -8.92
CA ASP A 147 -19.00 6.98 -7.99
C ASP A 147 -18.15 5.74 -7.65
N GLU A 148 -17.32 5.28 -8.59
CA GLU A 148 -16.48 4.10 -8.39
C GLU A 148 -15.28 4.35 -7.46
N PHE A 149 -14.75 5.58 -7.34
CA PHE A 149 -13.57 5.80 -6.49
C PHE A 149 -13.84 5.52 -5.00
N LEU A 150 -15.04 5.84 -4.52
CA LEU A 150 -15.44 5.51 -3.14
C LEU A 150 -15.56 4.00 -2.96
N ASN A 151 -16.16 3.30 -3.93
CA ASN A 151 -16.26 1.84 -3.92
C ASN A 151 -14.88 1.18 -3.90
N ILE A 152 -13.98 1.58 -4.81
CA ILE A 152 -12.60 1.11 -4.85
C ILE A 152 -11.90 1.33 -3.50
N LYS A 153 -12.05 2.51 -2.89
CA LYS A 153 -11.42 2.83 -1.60
C LYS A 153 -11.99 2.00 -0.45
N ASN A 154 -13.30 1.74 -0.45
CA ASN A 154 -13.95 0.92 0.57
C ASN A 154 -13.54 -0.55 0.46
N VAL A 155 -13.62 -1.14 -0.74
CA VAL A 155 -13.23 -2.54 -0.96
C VAL A 155 -11.76 -2.75 -0.65
N SER A 156 -10.87 -1.91 -1.21
CA SER A 156 -9.44 -2.05 -0.94
C SER A 156 -9.07 -1.82 0.53
N ARG A 157 -9.78 -0.94 1.26
CA ARG A 157 -9.61 -0.80 2.71
C ARG A 157 -9.97 -2.10 3.41
N ASP A 158 -11.10 -2.71 3.07
CA ASP A 158 -11.58 -3.92 3.73
C ASP A 158 -10.65 -5.12 3.46
N ASP A 159 -10.09 -5.24 2.25
CA ASP A 159 -9.04 -6.22 1.91
C ASP A 159 -7.77 -6.03 2.77
N MET A 160 -7.33 -4.77 2.93
CA MET A 160 -6.17 -4.44 3.78
C MET A 160 -6.42 -4.79 5.25
N LEU A 161 -7.63 -4.51 5.75
CA LEU A 161 -8.03 -4.88 7.11
C LEU A 161 -8.04 -6.39 7.31
N ALA A 162 -8.59 -7.12 6.33
CA ALA A 162 -8.62 -8.58 6.36
C ALA A 162 -7.20 -9.17 6.35
N ALA A 163 -6.28 -8.64 5.55
CA ALA A 163 -4.91 -9.11 5.50
C ALA A 163 -4.13 -8.88 6.81
N HIS A 164 -4.42 -7.79 7.52
CA HIS A 164 -3.80 -7.51 8.83
C HIS A 164 -4.53 -8.14 10.01
N ARG A 165 -5.77 -8.61 9.82
CA ARG A 165 -6.62 -9.25 10.84
C ARG A 165 -6.84 -8.39 12.10
N VAL A 166 -6.68 -7.07 11.97
CA VAL A 166 -6.90 -6.12 13.06
C VAL A 166 -8.34 -5.61 12.99
N PRO A 167 -9.12 -5.68 14.09
CA PRO A 167 -10.46 -5.13 14.11
C PRO A 167 -10.48 -3.62 13.76
N PRO A 168 -11.39 -3.15 12.89
CA PRO A 168 -11.41 -1.77 12.43
C PRO A 168 -11.60 -0.75 13.56
N GLN A 169 -12.40 -1.13 14.58
CA GLN A 169 -12.68 -0.27 15.73
C GLN A 169 -11.46 0.04 16.61
N ILE A 170 -10.46 -0.85 16.68
CA ILE A 170 -9.22 -0.57 17.41
C ILE A 170 -8.20 0.20 16.55
N MET A 171 -8.44 0.32 15.24
CA MET A 171 -7.65 1.14 14.32
C MET A 171 -8.17 2.59 14.21
N GLY A 172 -9.21 2.94 14.98
CA GLY A 172 -9.84 4.26 14.93
C GLY A 172 -10.70 4.49 13.67
N ILE A 173 -11.11 3.42 12.99
CA ILE A 173 -12.00 3.54 11.82
C ILE A 173 -13.41 3.86 12.31
N ILE A 174 -14.02 4.88 11.69
CA ILE A 174 -15.41 5.27 11.97
C ILE A 174 -16.34 4.41 11.10
N PRO A 175 -17.36 3.78 11.69
CA PRO A 175 -18.32 2.96 10.94
C PRO A 175 -19.14 3.82 9.97
N GLY A 176 -19.39 3.29 8.78
CA GLY A 176 -20.20 3.96 7.75
C GLY A 176 -21.72 3.75 7.91
N ASN A 177 -22.14 2.93 8.86
CA ASN A 177 -23.53 2.55 9.10
C ASN A 177 -23.96 2.83 10.55
N VAL A 178 -25.28 2.96 10.75
CA VAL A 178 -25.90 3.31 12.06
C VAL A 178 -25.64 2.24 13.13
N GLY A 179 -25.36 0.99 12.74
CA GLY A 179 -25.13 -0.14 13.65
C GLY A 179 -23.73 -0.21 14.28
N GLY A 180 -22.75 0.55 13.77
CA GLY A 180 -21.38 0.54 14.31
C GLY A 180 -20.61 -0.78 14.15
N PHE A 181 -19.45 -0.88 14.80
CA PHE A 181 -18.61 -2.09 14.84
C PHE A 181 -18.88 -2.99 16.07
N GLY A 182 -19.82 -2.60 16.92
CA GLY A 182 -20.14 -3.29 18.16
C GLY A 182 -19.22 -2.91 19.32
N ASP A 183 -19.00 -3.86 20.21
CA ASP A 183 -18.28 -3.68 21.48
C ASP A 183 -16.76 -3.79 21.28
N VAL A 184 -16.06 -2.68 21.52
CA VAL A 184 -14.60 -2.56 21.37
C VAL A 184 -13.85 -3.47 22.34
N GLU A 185 -14.34 -3.64 23.57
CA GLU A 185 -13.71 -4.46 24.59
C GLU A 185 -13.68 -5.93 24.16
N LYS A 186 -14.80 -6.44 23.64
CA LYS A 186 -14.89 -7.80 23.11
C LYS A 186 -13.97 -8.00 21.92
N ALA A 187 -13.93 -7.04 20.99
CA ALA A 187 -13.05 -7.13 19.83
C ALA A 187 -11.57 -7.12 20.22
N ALA A 188 -11.17 -6.28 21.18
CA ALA A 188 -9.81 -6.26 21.71
C ALA A 188 -9.44 -7.60 22.36
N LYS A 189 -10.32 -8.18 23.19
CA LYS A 189 -10.10 -9.50 23.81
C LYS A 189 -9.91 -10.61 22.77
N VAL A 190 -10.75 -10.66 21.74
CA VAL A 190 -10.65 -11.66 20.66
C VAL A 190 -9.38 -11.47 19.84
N PHE A 191 -9.07 -10.22 19.47
CA PHE A 191 -7.84 -9.89 18.74
C PHE A 191 -6.60 -10.29 19.53
N VAL A 192 -6.55 -9.98 20.83
CA VAL A 192 -5.41 -10.35 21.67
C VAL A 192 -5.26 -11.86 21.74
N ARG A 193 -6.36 -12.58 21.98
CA ARG A 193 -6.36 -14.04 22.08
C ARG A 193 -5.90 -14.72 20.79
N ASN A 194 -6.42 -14.29 19.65
CA ASN A 194 -6.27 -14.98 18.38
C ASN A 194 -5.07 -14.49 17.55
N GLU A 195 -4.65 -13.24 17.72
CA GLU A 195 -3.57 -12.64 16.93
C GLU A 195 -2.34 -12.35 17.77
N LEU A 196 -2.48 -11.58 18.86
CA LEU A 196 -1.31 -11.14 19.63
C LEU A 196 -0.65 -12.27 20.43
N ILE A 197 -1.42 -13.11 21.14
CA ILE A 197 -0.85 -14.20 21.94
C ILE A 197 -0.07 -15.20 21.08
N PRO A 198 -0.57 -15.65 19.91
CA PRO A 198 0.23 -16.47 18.99
C PRO A 198 1.51 -15.79 18.52
N LEU A 199 1.48 -14.51 18.15
CA LEU A 199 2.68 -13.75 17.77
C LEU A 199 3.68 -13.63 18.93
N GLN A 200 3.20 -13.37 20.15
CA GLN A 200 4.02 -13.39 21.37
C GLN A 200 4.65 -14.77 21.58
N SER A 201 3.89 -15.85 21.34
CA SER A 201 4.42 -17.22 21.43
C SER A 201 5.49 -17.51 20.39
N LYS A 202 5.35 -17.01 19.16
CA LYS A 202 6.41 -17.09 18.13
C LYS A 202 7.67 -16.34 18.58
N LEU A 203 7.54 -15.13 19.11
CA LEU A 203 8.67 -14.35 19.63
C LEU A 203 9.41 -15.09 20.77
N LYS A 204 8.69 -15.84 21.62
CA LYS A 204 9.30 -16.65 22.69
C LYS A 204 10.17 -17.80 22.19
N GLN A 205 10.11 -18.19 20.90
CA GLN A 205 11.04 -19.19 20.34
C GLN A 205 12.51 -18.76 20.48
N LEU A 206 12.78 -17.45 20.57
CA LEU A 206 14.10 -16.92 20.86
C LEU A 206 14.64 -17.42 22.22
N ASN A 207 13.77 -17.54 23.23
CA ASN A 207 14.16 -18.05 24.54
C ASN A 207 14.63 -19.50 24.43
N SER A 208 13.88 -20.32 23.68
CA SER A 208 14.24 -21.73 23.43
C SER A 208 15.56 -21.85 22.67
N TRP A 209 15.80 -20.97 21.69
CA TRP A 209 17.06 -20.95 20.94
C TRP A 209 18.26 -20.53 21.80
N LEU A 210 18.09 -19.54 22.69
CA LEU A 210 19.14 -19.13 23.63
C LEU A 210 19.35 -20.10 24.80
N GLY A 211 18.32 -20.88 25.13
CA GLY A 211 18.26 -21.66 26.37
C GLY A 211 18.12 -20.80 27.63
N ASP A 212 17.57 -19.58 27.50
CA ASP A 212 17.37 -18.64 28.60
C ASP A 212 16.12 -17.78 28.37
N GLU A 213 15.43 -17.36 29.44
CA GLU A 213 14.21 -16.54 29.33
C GLU A 213 14.58 -15.05 29.18
N VAL A 214 14.70 -14.58 27.94
CA VAL A 214 14.99 -13.17 27.64
C VAL A 214 13.76 -12.35 27.25
N ILE A 215 12.72 -13.00 26.74
CA ILE A 215 11.43 -12.39 26.38
C ILE A 215 10.33 -12.94 27.29
N ARG A 216 9.65 -12.05 28.01
CA ARG A 216 8.46 -12.36 28.80
C ARG A 216 7.38 -11.33 28.52
N PHE A 217 6.15 -11.81 28.32
CA PHE A 217 4.97 -10.97 28.17
C PHE A 217 4.11 -11.07 29.43
N ALA A 218 3.55 -9.94 29.84
CA ALA A 218 2.55 -9.91 30.90
C ALA A 218 1.23 -10.51 30.39
N GLU A 219 0.42 -11.04 31.31
CA GLU A 219 -0.94 -11.42 30.99
C GLU A 219 -1.75 -10.18 30.56
N TYR A 220 -2.50 -10.31 29.47
CA TYR A 220 -3.31 -9.21 28.98
C TYR A 220 -4.51 -8.98 29.90
N SER A 221 -4.72 -7.73 30.30
CA SER A 221 -5.85 -7.29 31.10
C SER A 221 -6.39 -5.97 30.56
N LEU A 222 -7.72 -5.88 30.42
CA LEU A 222 -8.44 -4.62 30.18
C LEU A 222 -8.97 -4.01 31.48
N ASN A 223 -8.86 -4.72 32.60
CA ASN A 223 -9.29 -4.19 33.89
C ASN A 223 -8.30 -3.10 34.31
N ASP A 224 -8.80 -1.88 34.48
CA ASP A 224 -8.23 -0.95 35.45
C ASP A 224 -8.39 -1.62 36.82
N LYS A 225 -7.30 -2.14 37.37
CA LYS A 225 -7.27 -2.45 38.79
C LYS A 225 -7.30 -1.11 39.54
N ASN A 226 -8.50 -0.63 39.85
CA ASN A 226 -8.76 0.09 41.09
C ASN A 226 -9.35 -0.89 42.10
#